data_AF-A0A1V4YKH9-F1
#
_entry.id   AF-A0A1V4YKH9-F1
#
_cell.length_a   1.000
_cell.length_b   1.000
_cell.length_c   1.000
_cell.angle_alpha   90.00
_cell.angle_beta   90.00
_cell.angle_gamma   90.00
#
_symmetry.space_group_name_H-M   'P 1'
#
loop_
_entity.id
_entity.type
_entity.pdbx_description
1 polymer ?
#
loop_
_entity_poly.entity_id
_entity_poly.type
_entity_poly.pdbx_seq_one_letter_code
_entity_poly.pdbx_strand_id
1 'polypeptide(L)'
;MCGYEAKWIPESPYWKIRSIAADIPRETEEFIVECSLKMIKRLECRDYTRLDWRMDAAGHPKLLEVNPNPGWCWDGHLAKMSALADMSYSEMIANILKSADERITGAESTKSSGPVLEVKL
;
A
#
# COMPACT_ATOMS: atom_id res chain seq x y z
N MET A 1 -2.62 0.60 -15.90
CA MET A 1 -3.89 0.74 -16.65
C MET A 1 -4.83 1.60 -15.83
N CYS A 2 -5.26 2.75 -16.35
CA CYS A 2 -6.21 3.67 -15.70
C CYS A 2 -7.27 4.19 -16.70
N GLY A 3 -7.49 3.47 -17.80
CA GLY A 3 -8.45 3.88 -18.84
C GLY A 3 -9.89 3.81 -18.36
N TYR A 4 -10.77 4.56 -19.03
CA TYR A 4 -12.21 4.61 -18.73
C TYR A 4 -12.84 3.21 -18.65
N GLU A 5 -12.50 2.34 -19.59
CA GLU A 5 -13.04 0.98 -19.70
C GLU A 5 -12.72 0.12 -18.47
N ALA A 6 -11.54 0.28 -17.90
CA ALA A 6 -11.11 -0.42 -16.69
C ALA A 6 -11.86 0.05 -15.43
N LYS A 7 -12.48 1.23 -15.48
CA LYS A 7 -13.12 1.90 -14.33
C LYS A 7 -14.63 2.01 -14.42
N TRP A 8 -15.22 1.90 -15.61
CA TRP A 8 -16.62 2.26 -15.83
C TRP A 8 -17.39 1.31 -16.74
N ILE A 9 -16.74 0.31 -17.35
CA ILE A 9 -17.40 -0.66 -18.24
C ILE A 9 -17.22 -2.06 -17.64
N PRO A 10 -18.21 -2.58 -16.87
CA PRO A 10 -18.11 -3.89 -16.22
C PRO A 10 -17.80 -5.07 -17.16
N GLU A 11 -18.24 -4.96 -18.42
CA GLU A 11 -18.08 -5.98 -19.44
C GLU A 11 -16.67 -5.99 -20.06
N SER A 12 -15.91 -4.90 -19.91
CA SER A 12 -14.59 -4.72 -20.50
C SER A 12 -13.61 -5.80 -20.00
N PRO A 13 -12.71 -6.31 -20.86
CA PRO A 13 -11.62 -7.17 -20.40
C PRO A 13 -10.78 -6.49 -19.31
N TYR A 14 -10.65 -5.16 -19.33
CA TYR A 14 -9.84 -4.41 -18.36
C TYR A 14 -10.50 -4.31 -16.97
N TRP A 15 -11.83 -4.32 -16.89
CA TRP A 15 -12.56 -4.33 -15.61
C TRP A 15 -12.39 -5.66 -14.86
N LYS A 16 -12.21 -6.76 -15.60
CA LYS A 16 -12.10 -8.11 -15.06
C LYS A 16 -10.73 -8.41 -14.44
N ILE A 17 -9.75 -7.51 -14.64
CA ILE A 17 -8.40 -7.65 -14.09
C ILE A 17 -8.46 -7.54 -12.56
N ARG A 18 -7.81 -8.47 -11.89
CA ARG A 18 -7.71 -8.51 -10.42
C ARG A 18 -6.30 -8.16 -9.98
N SER A 19 -6.21 -7.44 -8.87
CA SER A 19 -4.95 -7.22 -8.17
C SER A 19 -4.58 -8.49 -7.40
N ILE A 20 -3.32 -8.89 -7.50
CA ILE A 20 -2.74 -10.03 -6.78
C ILE A 20 -1.47 -9.56 -6.06
N ALA A 21 -0.96 -10.37 -5.13
CA ALA A 21 0.39 -10.18 -4.61
C ALA A 21 1.40 -10.20 -5.77
N ALA A 22 2.38 -9.31 -5.72
CA ALA A 22 3.40 -9.22 -6.76
C ALA A 22 4.35 -10.41 -6.65
N ASP A 23 4.53 -11.14 -7.74
CA ASP A 23 5.56 -12.17 -7.87
C ASP A 23 6.83 -11.52 -8.44
N ILE A 24 7.73 -11.09 -7.55
CA ILE A 24 8.95 -10.37 -7.89
C ILE A 24 10.14 -10.90 -7.07
N PRO A 25 11.39 -10.78 -7.57
CA PRO A 25 12.56 -11.13 -6.78
C PRO A 25 12.63 -10.32 -5.49
N ARG A 26 13.06 -10.97 -4.41
CA ARG A 26 13.21 -10.37 -3.09
C ARG A 26 14.02 -9.07 -3.09
N GLU A 27 15.12 -9.03 -3.84
CA GLU A 27 15.95 -7.82 -3.98
C GLU A 27 15.15 -6.64 -4.57
N THR A 28 14.27 -6.92 -5.52
CA THR A 28 13.41 -5.91 -6.14
C THR A 28 12.34 -5.41 -5.16
N GLU A 29 11.77 -6.31 -4.36
CA GLU A 29 10.83 -5.95 -3.31
C GLU A 29 11.49 -5.06 -2.25
N GLU A 30 12.66 -5.47 -1.73
CA GLU A 30 13.44 -4.70 -0.75
C GLU A 30 13.78 -3.31 -1.31
N PHE A 31 14.20 -3.22 -2.57
CA PHE A 31 14.46 -1.95 -3.25
C PHE A 31 13.21 -1.05 -3.31
N ILE A 32 12.05 -1.61 -3.68
CA ILE A 32 10.78 -0.87 -3.76
C ILE A 32 10.38 -0.35 -2.38
N VAL A 33 10.48 -1.19 -1.34
CA VAL A 33 10.14 -0.81 0.05
C VAL A 33 11.05 0.31 0.54
N GLU A 34 12.38 0.16 0.38
CA GLU A 34 13.33 1.19 0.79
C GLU A 34 13.09 2.53 0.11
N CYS A 35 12.92 2.51 -1.22
CA CYS A 35 12.64 3.72 -1.98
C CYS A 35 11.33 4.36 -1.54
N SER A 36 10.31 3.54 -1.27
CA SER A 36 9.00 4.01 -0.81
C SER A 36 9.08 4.72 0.53
N LEU A 37 9.79 4.13 1.51
CA LEU A 37 10.02 4.75 2.81
C LEU A 37 10.80 6.07 2.69
N LYS A 38 11.83 6.11 1.83
CA LYS A 38 12.58 7.34 1.54
C LYS A 38 11.66 8.43 0.99
N MET A 39 10.76 8.09 0.05
CA MET A 39 9.84 9.07 -0.54
C MET A 39 8.75 9.54 0.42
N ILE A 40 8.13 8.63 1.18
CA ILE A 40 7.16 8.97 2.24
C ILE A 40 7.78 9.99 3.20
N LYS A 41 9.01 9.74 3.66
CA LYS A 41 9.73 10.66 4.54
C LYS A 41 10.04 11.99 3.85
N ARG A 42 10.55 11.96 2.62
CA ARG A 42 10.99 13.17 1.88
C ARG A 42 9.84 14.11 1.51
N LEU A 43 8.67 13.54 1.27
CA LEU A 43 7.42 14.24 0.94
C LEU A 43 6.53 14.46 2.15
N GLU A 44 7.02 14.14 3.36
CA GLU A 44 6.34 14.37 4.63
C GLU A 44 4.94 13.74 4.70
N CYS A 45 4.74 12.63 3.97
CA CYS A 45 3.48 11.90 4.02
C CYS A 45 3.31 11.26 5.41
N ARG A 46 2.07 11.19 5.88
CA ARG A 46 1.72 10.75 7.25
C ARG A 46 0.68 9.65 7.19
N ASP A 47 0.70 8.76 8.19
CA ASP A 47 -0.27 7.68 8.45
C ASP A 47 -0.37 6.59 7.40
N TYR A 48 -0.73 6.95 6.18
CA TYR A 48 -0.91 6.02 5.08
C TYR A 48 -0.62 6.73 3.77
N THR A 49 -0.02 6.00 2.83
CA THR A 49 0.35 6.52 1.52
C THR A 49 0.44 5.33 0.58
N ARG A 50 -0.11 5.47 -0.62
CA ARG A 50 0.07 4.48 -1.69
C ARG A 50 1.15 4.96 -2.63
N LEU A 51 2.08 4.08 -2.98
CA LEU A 51 3.08 4.36 -4.00
C LEU A 51 2.85 3.43 -5.19
N ASP A 52 2.67 4.03 -6.36
CA ASP A 52 2.38 3.28 -7.57
C ASP A 52 3.69 3.09 -8.34
N TRP A 53 4.12 1.83 -8.42
CA TRP A 53 5.33 1.42 -9.14
C TRP A 53 4.98 0.72 -10.45
N ARG A 54 5.89 0.78 -11.42
CA ARG A 54 5.79 0.05 -12.68
C ARG A 54 7.14 -0.48 -13.10
N MET A 55 7.17 -1.75 -13.51
CA MET A 55 8.35 -2.34 -14.13
C MET A 55 8.51 -1.81 -15.56
N ASP A 56 9.74 -1.48 -15.94
CA ASP A 56 10.09 -1.31 -17.35
C ASP A 56 10.23 -2.66 -18.07
N ALA A 57 10.54 -2.63 -19.37
CA ALA A 57 10.67 -3.84 -20.19
C ALA A 57 11.83 -4.77 -19.76
N ALA A 58 12.80 -4.24 -19.01
CA ALA A 58 13.91 -5.01 -18.46
C ALA A 58 13.64 -5.48 -17.01
N GLY A 59 12.44 -5.21 -16.47
CA GLY A 59 12.06 -5.59 -15.12
C GLY A 59 12.51 -4.61 -14.03
N HIS A 60 13.04 -3.44 -14.38
CA HIS A 60 13.45 -2.47 -13.36
C HIS A 60 12.25 -1.66 -12.85
N PRO A 61 12.07 -1.54 -11.53
CA PRO A 61 10.98 -0.75 -10.96
C PRO A 61 11.20 0.75 -11.18
N LYS A 62 10.15 1.44 -11.62
CA LYS A 62 10.06 2.89 -11.75
C LYS A 62 8.88 3.41 -10.94
N LEU A 63 9.12 4.41 -10.09
CA LEU A 63 8.06 5.08 -9.33
C LEU A 63 7.24 5.98 -10.27
N LEU A 64 5.92 5.83 -10.26
CA LEU A 64 5.00 6.64 -11.07
C LEU A 64 4.33 7.74 -10.26
N GLU A 65 3.86 7.41 -9.06
CA GLU A 65 3.05 8.30 -8.24
C GLU A 65 3.32 8.03 -6.76
N VAL A 66 3.39 9.10 -5.97
CA VAL A 66 3.20 9.04 -4.52
C VAL A 66 1.84 9.64 -4.23
N ASN A 67 0.93 8.82 -3.72
CA ASN A 67 -0.43 9.19 -3.41
C ASN A 67 -0.61 9.26 -1.89
N PRO A 68 -0.55 10.45 -1.27
CA PRO A 68 -0.66 10.62 0.18
C PRO A 68 -2.09 10.47 0.71
N ASN A 69 -3.10 10.41 -0.15
CA ASN A 69 -4.50 10.23 0.24
C ASN A 69 -5.20 9.27 -0.73
N PRO A 70 -4.77 8.00 -0.78
CA PRO A 70 -5.40 7.02 -1.66
C PRO A 70 -6.83 6.75 -1.20
N GLY A 71 -7.69 6.37 -2.14
CA GLY A 71 -9.04 5.91 -1.82
C GLY A 71 -9.00 4.74 -0.82
N TRP A 72 -9.74 4.90 0.27
CA TRP A 72 -9.81 3.98 1.42
C TRP A 72 -11.15 3.25 1.50
N CYS A 73 -11.93 3.24 0.41
CA CYS A 73 -13.16 2.45 0.34
C CYS A 73 -12.87 0.96 0.55
N TRP A 74 -13.83 0.23 1.10
CA TRP A 74 -13.74 -1.19 1.44
C TRP A 74 -13.41 -2.09 0.23
N ASP A 75 -13.75 -1.68 -0.99
CA ASP A 75 -13.43 -2.36 -2.26
C ASP A 75 -12.26 -1.70 -3.03
N GLY A 76 -11.64 -0.68 -2.44
CA GLY A 76 -10.52 0.07 -3.00
C GLY A 76 -9.20 -0.69 -2.98
N HIS A 77 -8.19 -0.15 -3.68
CA HIS A 77 -6.88 -0.79 -3.77
C HIS A 77 -6.13 -0.82 -2.43
N LEU A 78 -6.27 0.20 -1.58
CA LEU A 78 -5.65 0.20 -0.26
C LEU A 78 -6.18 -0.97 0.60
N ALA A 79 -7.51 -1.15 0.65
CA ALA A 79 -8.14 -2.26 1.37
C ALA A 79 -7.72 -3.63 0.81
N LYS A 80 -7.62 -3.77 -0.52
CA LYS A 80 -7.13 -5.00 -1.17
C LYS A 80 -5.67 -5.31 -0.82
N MET A 81 -4.81 -4.30 -0.80
CA MET A 81 -3.41 -4.46 -0.40
C MET A 81 -3.28 -4.90 1.05
N SER A 82 -4.06 -4.30 1.97
CA SER A 82 -4.11 -4.72 3.37
C SER A 82 -4.57 -6.16 3.52
N ALA A 83 -5.61 -6.57 2.79
CA ALA A 83 -6.10 -7.95 2.81
C ALA A 83 -5.06 -8.96 2.27
N LEU A 84 -4.27 -8.58 1.27
CA LEU A 84 -3.14 -9.39 0.78
C LEU A 84 -2.01 -9.53 1.82
N ALA A 85 -1.95 -8.62 2.80
CA ALA A 85 -1.04 -8.66 3.94
C ALA A 85 -1.74 -9.18 5.21
N ASP A 86 -2.79 -9.99 5.05
CA ASP A 86 -3.58 -10.59 6.15
C ASP A 86 -4.19 -9.59 7.15
N MET A 87 -4.39 -8.34 6.71
CA MET A 87 -5.01 -7.28 7.51
C MET A 87 -6.43 -7.01 7.04
N SER A 88 -7.42 -7.20 7.92
CA SER A 88 -8.81 -6.88 7.61
C SER A 88 -9.01 -5.39 7.39
N TYR A 89 -10.08 -5.03 6.68
CA TYR A 89 -10.43 -3.62 6.44
C TYR A 89 -10.55 -2.82 7.75
N SER A 90 -11.18 -3.40 8.77
CA SER A 90 -11.34 -2.74 10.07
C SER A 90 -10.00 -2.53 10.78
N GLU A 91 -9.07 -3.50 10.71
CA GLU A 91 -7.72 -3.35 11.27
C GLU A 91 -6.91 -2.28 10.52
N MET A 92 -7.04 -2.22 9.19
CA MET A 92 -6.41 -1.18 8.39
C MET A 92 -6.86 0.22 8.84
N ILE A 93 -8.18 0.44 8.95
CA ILE A 93 -8.71 1.73 9.42
C ILE A 93 -8.28 2.01 10.86
N ALA A 94 -8.31 1.01 11.75
CA ALA A 94 -7.85 1.17 13.13
C ALA A 94 -6.37 1.57 13.21
N ASN A 95 -5.51 0.99 12.38
CA ASN A 95 -4.08 1.32 12.33
C ASN A 95 -3.83 2.75 11.81
N ILE A 96 -4.61 3.21 10.82
CA ILE A 96 -4.55 4.59 10.32
C ILE A 96 -4.96 5.57 11.43
N LEU A 97 -6.08 5.30 12.11
CA LEU A 97 -6.56 6.13 13.22
C LEU A 97 -5.56 6.17 14.37
N LYS A 98 -4.97 5.03 14.72
CA LYS A 98 -3.93 4.93 15.74
C LYS A 98 -2.71 5.78 15.38
N SER A 99 -2.23 5.69 14.13
CA SER A 99 -1.09 6.49 13.66
C SER A 99 -1.37 7.99 13.74
N ALA A 100 -2.61 8.40 13.43
CA ALA A 100 -3.03 9.79 13.53
C ALA A 100 -3.11 10.26 14.99
N ASP A 101 -3.66 9.44 15.88
CA ASP A 101 -3.76 9.71 17.32
C ASP A 101 -2.37 9.87 17.97
N GLU A 102 -1.44 8.94 17.70
CA GLU A 102 -0.06 9.00 18.18
C GLU A 102 0.65 10.30 17.74
N ARG A 103 0.43 10.73 16.48
CA ARG A 103 0.99 12.00 15.99
C ARG A 103 0.39 13.21 16.68
N ILE A 104 -0.93 13.24 16.88
CA ILE A 104 -1.64 14.41 17.42
C ILE A 104 -1.37 14.58 18.91
N THR A 105 -1.37 13.47 19.66
CA THR A 105 -1.25 13.48 21.11
C THR A 105 0.21 13.43 21.59
N GLY A 106 1.14 12.99 20.72
CA GLY A 106 2.52 12.72 21.11
C GLY A 106 2.65 11.52 22.05
N ALA A 107 1.59 10.73 22.22
CA ALA A 107 1.64 9.48 22.97
C ALA A 107 2.43 8.45 22.14
N GLU A 108 3.61 8.08 22.60
CA GLU A 108 4.26 6.88 22.08
C GLU A 108 3.40 5.68 22.45
N SER A 109 3.19 4.77 21.49
CA SER A 109 2.65 3.45 21.83
C SER A 109 3.56 2.81 22.87
N THR A 110 3.00 2.47 24.03
CA THR A 110 3.57 1.40 24.85
C THR A 110 3.71 0.21 23.90
N LYS A 111 4.95 -0.23 23.65
CA LYS A 111 5.20 -1.44 22.86
C LYS A 111 4.47 -2.58 23.55
N SER A 112 3.24 -2.86 23.14
CA SER A 112 2.62 -4.12 23.47
C SER A 112 3.46 -5.16 22.75
N SER A 113 3.96 -6.12 23.51
CA SER A 113 4.57 -7.34 23.02
C SER A 113 3.50 -8.22 22.33
N GLY A 114 2.79 -7.65 21.36
CA GLY A 114 2.07 -8.40 20.34
C GLY A 114 3.07 -8.99 19.37
N PRO A 115 2.74 -10.11 18.70
CA PRO A 115 3.71 -10.81 17.88
C PRO A 115 4.24 -9.84 16.83
N VAL A 116 5.56 -9.74 16.76
CA VAL A 116 6.23 -9.22 15.57
C VAL A 116 5.65 -10.04 14.42
N LEU A 117 5.05 -9.37 13.43
CA LEU A 117 4.76 -10.00 12.16
C LEU A 117 6.11 -10.45 11.59
N GLU A 118 6.50 -11.67 11.93
CA GLU A 118 7.45 -12.42 11.13
C GLU A 118 6.76 -12.54 9.78
N VAL A 119 7.26 -11.76 8.83
CA VAL A 119 7.14 -12.11 7.42
C VAL A 119 7.79 -13.48 7.32
N LYS A 120 6.98 -14.53 7.38
CA LYS A 120 7.45 -15.90 7.15
C LYS A 120 7.92 -15.94 5.69
N LEU A 121 9.24 -16.02 5.55
CA LEU A 121 9.96 -16.28 4.31
C LEU A 121 9.55 -17.63 3.72
#